data_AF-A0ABD1CBQ2-F1
#
_entry.id   AF-A0ABD1CBQ2-F1
#
_cell.length_a   1.000
_cell.length_b   1.000
_cell.length_c   1.000
_cell.angle_alpha   90.00
_cell.angle_beta   90.00
_cell.angle_gamma   90.00
#
_symmetry.space_group_name_H-M   'P 1'
#
loop_
_entity.id
_entity.type
_entity.pdbx_description
1 polymer ?
#
loop_
_entity_poly.entity_id
_entity_poly.type
_entity_poly.pdbx_seq_one_letter_code
_entity_poly.pdbx_strand_id
1 'polypeptide(L)'
;MQLRPSRTSIWSPDWQLHSNEPCCLSKQSIPGVPTRQPTIMSCDNPYEGKHVEHLVTKDGIRSLLVPSKDTSVYPIIWPKTAYQRLQNKAKLKTMDDKLIEIKQSEIEKKNMLEESEKRKKRFQELDRERQGKGGTIGNVLEEFGEEDASGAAQKIINRAFIAKQEQEEEVKRANRIILAAKCHIIRDAQIAEKQEIQRELRAEELRLEKIMIEENEKALREEERKRQEAKMATKQHSEEIRNQLQQKEKIQLKEAERIEEEARVLKQAQMAITADEKLNEKAKIDRVNQIREDLKKAYELSAYYKQLDYEEQRIAELKVQEYIRQRNERQAKLELEKKMAAEMREREQDRMLKIQQKLLTTKSAKNDMDLRRGQEHVEREFRRREKEIAIKKRQLEQQIAVARAEQLEAVKLERAMQIARDELDHKRAVEKYKQEEEKETKSKQKQSHLRESYRGEIIRQMNQKEQARRELERNFRKEHAALQELVKKRELAVKTTISNKIKIMKESKVPDRFIKDVERQLNLIKGD
;
A
#
# COMPACT_ATOMS: atom_id res chain seq x y z
N MET A 1 8.81 -32.10 -32.38
CA MET A 1 9.78 -33.06 -31.79
C MET A 1 9.35 -33.28 -30.35
N GLN A 2 8.85 -34.47 -30.01
CA GLN A 2 9.59 -35.56 -29.32
C GLN A 2 9.94 -35.21 -27.85
N LEU A 3 9.73 -36.06 -26.83
CA LEU A 3 9.14 -37.42 -26.75
C LEU A 3 8.64 -37.71 -25.31
N ARG A 4 7.88 -38.81 -25.12
CA ARG A 4 7.48 -39.37 -23.80
C ARG A 4 8.67 -40.09 -23.09
N PRO A 5 8.57 -40.46 -21.79
CA PRO A 5 7.98 -41.76 -21.37
C PRO A 5 6.97 -41.58 -20.20
N SER A 6 5.77 -42.18 -20.12
CA SER A 6 5.32 -43.59 -20.16
C SER A 6 5.62 -44.44 -18.91
N ARG A 7 4.60 -44.70 -18.06
CA ARG A 7 4.12 -46.07 -17.72
C ARG A 7 2.86 -46.09 -16.83
N THR A 8 1.90 -46.91 -17.28
CA THR A 8 0.97 -47.83 -16.53
C THR A 8 0.16 -47.30 -15.33
N SER A 9 -1.17 -47.13 -15.36
CA SER A 9 -2.30 -48.06 -15.70
C SER A 9 -2.76 -48.97 -14.55
N ILE A 10 -3.98 -48.77 -14.02
CA ILE A 10 -4.88 -49.81 -13.49
C ILE A 10 -6.37 -49.32 -13.54
N TRP A 11 -7.17 -50.07 -14.30
CA TRP A 11 -8.60 -50.45 -14.18
C TRP A 11 -9.77 -49.47 -13.87
N SER A 12 -10.76 -49.57 -14.77
CA SER A 12 -12.25 -49.54 -14.62
C SER A 12 -13.01 -48.33 -14.06
N PRO A 13 -13.92 -47.74 -14.87
CA PRO A 13 -15.00 -46.87 -14.44
C PRO A 13 -16.38 -47.53 -14.60
N ASP A 14 -17.01 -47.98 -13.51
CA ASP A 14 -18.39 -48.50 -13.54
C ASP A 14 -19.42 -47.37 -13.38
N TRP A 15 -20.30 -47.24 -14.37
CA TRP A 15 -21.52 -46.45 -14.30
C TRP A 15 -22.65 -47.31 -13.74
N GLN A 16 -23.26 -46.90 -12.62
CA GLN A 16 -24.46 -47.55 -12.10
C GLN A 16 -25.63 -46.56 -11.98
N LEU A 17 -26.51 -46.61 -12.98
CA LEU A 17 -27.91 -46.23 -12.85
C LEU A 17 -28.65 -47.34 -12.09
N HIS A 18 -29.16 -47.03 -10.91
CA HIS A 18 -30.15 -47.83 -10.18
C HIS A 18 -31.24 -46.85 -9.73
N SER A 19 -32.39 -46.82 -10.40
CA SER A 19 -33.56 -47.72 -10.19
C SER A 19 -34.33 -47.36 -8.93
N ASN A 20 -35.56 -46.85 -9.14
CA ASN A 20 -36.52 -46.56 -8.08
C ASN A 20 -36.80 -47.80 -7.21
N GLU A 21 -36.80 -47.64 -5.90
CA GLU A 21 -37.78 -48.34 -5.03
C GLU A 21 -37.95 -47.58 -3.70
N PRO A 22 -39.18 -47.44 -3.15
CA PRO A 22 -39.45 -46.64 -1.97
C PRO A 22 -39.41 -47.47 -0.68
N CYS A 23 -38.62 -47.07 0.32
CA CYS A 23 -38.62 -47.74 1.62
C CYS A 23 -39.21 -46.89 2.76
N CYS A 24 -40.30 -47.41 3.32
CA CYS A 24 -40.39 -47.66 4.76
C CYS A 24 -40.46 -46.44 5.71
N LEU A 25 -41.62 -45.76 5.74
CA LEU A 25 -42.01 -44.99 6.92
C LEU A 25 -42.37 -45.93 8.08
N SER A 26 -41.61 -45.83 9.17
CA SER A 26 -41.82 -46.56 10.42
C SER A 26 -43.19 -46.28 11.04
N LYS A 27 -44.02 -47.31 11.20
CA LYS A 27 -45.20 -47.26 12.09
C LYS A 27 -44.78 -47.64 13.50
N GLN A 28 -44.64 -46.64 14.37
CA GLN A 28 -44.56 -46.87 15.81
C GLN A 28 -45.91 -47.40 16.32
N SER A 29 -45.84 -48.27 17.33
CA SER A 29 -46.97 -49.01 17.89
C SER A 29 -47.88 -48.13 18.76
N ILE A 30 -49.19 -48.25 18.56
CA ILE A 30 -50.20 -47.88 19.56
C ILE A 30 -50.85 -49.19 20.05
N PRO A 31 -50.68 -49.57 21.32
CA PRO A 31 -51.22 -50.83 21.85
C PRO A 31 -52.68 -50.70 22.31
N GLY A 32 -53.41 -51.82 22.30
CA GLY A 32 -54.48 -52.03 23.28
C GLY A 32 -55.94 -51.89 22.83
N VAL A 33 -56.39 -52.68 21.84
CA VAL A 33 -57.76 -53.23 21.87
C VAL A 33 -57.72 -54.71 21.47
N PRO A 34 -58.05 -55.67 22.35
CA PRO A 34 -58.01 -57.09 22.03
C PRO A 34 -59.27 -57.53 21.27
N THR A 35 -59.29 -57.36 19.95
CA THR A 35 -60.23 -58.11 19.10
C THR A 35 -59.89 -59.60 19.14
N ARG A 36 -60.50 -60.32 20.08
CA ARG A 36 -60.54 -61.79 20.06
C ARG A 36 -61.26 -62.24 18.79
N GLN A 37 -60.49 -62.64 17.78
CA GLN A 37 -61.02 -63.44 16.68
C GLN A 37 -61.53 -64.78 17.26
N PRO A 38 -62.63 -65.36 16.74
CA PRO A 38 -63.03 -66.69 17.14
C PRO A 38 -61.93 -67.68 16.73
N THR A 39 -61.43 -68.46 17.68
CA THR A 39 -60.41 -69.48 17.41
C THR A 39 -61.04 -70.60 16.57
N ILE A 40 -60.94 -70.47 15.24
CA ILE A 40 -61.19 -71.59 14.35
C ILE A 40 -59.99 -72.52 14.50
N MET A 41 -60.22 -73.71 15.05
CA MET A 41 -59.21 -74.77 15.01
C MET A 41 -59.11 -75.27 13.57
N SER A 42 -58.19 -74.71 12.78
CA SER A 42 -57.83 -75.24 11.48
C SER A 42 -56.88 -76.43 11.65
N CYS A 43 -57.31 -77.61 11.22
CA CYS A 43 -56.44 -78.75 11.00
C CYS A 43 -55.99 -78.75 9.52
N ASP A 44 -54.68 -78.88 9.30
CA ASP A 44 -54.05 -78.63 7.99
C ASP A 44 -54.15 -79.79 7.00
N ASN A 45 -54.94 -80.83 7.28
CA ASN A 45 -55.03 -82.03 6.44
C ASN A 45 -56.49 -82.51 6.28
N PRO A 46 -57.12 -82.38 5.09
CA PRO A 46 -58.57 -82.61 4.92
C PRO A 46 -59.02 -84.09 5.01
N TYR A 47 -58.06 -85.02 5.04
CA TYR A 47 -58.26 -86.47 5.09
C TYR A 47 -58.16 -87.07 6.50
N GLU A 48 -57.68 -86.30 7.48
CA GLU A 48 -57.43 -86.81 8.83
C GLU A 48 -58.74 -87.21 9.53
N GLY A 49 -58.81 -88.46 10.01
CA GLY A 49 -59.99 -89.02 10.67
C GLY A 49 -61.14 -89.48 9.75
N LYS A 50 -60.92 -89.63 8.42
CA LYS A 50 -61.94 -90.09 7.48
C LYS A 50 -61.48 -91.30 6.65
N HIS A 51 -62.40 -92.21 6.32
CA HIS A 51 -62.07 -93.44 5.59
C HIS A 51 -61.88 -93.18 4.09
N VAL A 52 -60.79 -93.72 3.52
CA VAL A 52 -60.39 -93.55 2.12
C VAL A 52 -60.10 -94.92 1.52
N GLU A 53 -60.61 -95.19 0.32
CA GLU A 53 -60.32 -96.43 -0.43
C GLU A 53 -59.54 -96.13 -1.72
N HIS A 54 -58.66 -97.06 -2.11
CA HIS A 54 -57.75 -96.92 -3.25
C HIS A 54 -58.15 -97.85 -4.39
N LEU A 55 -58.65 -97.28 -5.49
CA LEU A 55 -58.99 -98.01 -6.72
C LEU A 55 -57.81 -97.99 -7.70
N VAL A 56 -57.33 -99.17 -8.06
CA VAL A 56 -56.27 -99.35 -9.06
C VAL A 56 -56.90 -99.58 -10.44
N THR A 57 -56.60 -98.70 -11.39
CA THR A 57 -56.87 -98.95 -12.83
C THR A 57 -55.55 -98.89 -13.61
N LYS A 58 -55.54 -99.31 -14.88
CA LYS A 58 -54.29 -99.57 -15.63
C LYS A 58 -53.35 -98.36 -15.76
N ASP A 59 -53.87 -97.13 -15.60
CA ASP A 59 -53.09 -95.89 -15.67
C ASP A 59 -52.82 -95.25 -14.28
N GLY A 60 -53.08 -95.97 -13.17
CA GLY A 60 -52.70 -95.54 -11.82
C GLY A 60 -53.72 -95.81 -10.71
N ILE A 61 -53.30 -95.54 -9.47
CA ILE A 61 -54.11 -95.70 -8.25
C ILE A 61 -54.78 -94.36 -7.90
N ARG A 62 -56.10 -94.36 -7.72
CA ARG A 62 -56.89 -93.19 -7.25
C ARG A 62 -57.51 -93.45 -5.89
N SER A 63 -57.41 -92.46 -5.00
CA SER A 63 -57.93 -92.49 -3.63
C SER A 63 -59.28 -91.76 -3.55
N LEU A 64 -60.35 -92.43 -3.12
CA LEU A 64 -61.68 -91.85 -2.94
C LEU A 64 -62.05 -91.75 -1.46
N LEU A 65 -62.50 -90.57 -1.04
CA LEU A 65 -62.92 -90.24 0.32
C LEU A 65 -64.43 -90.51 0.48
N VAL A 66 -64.83 -91.35 1.42
CA VAL A 66 -66.25 -91.69 1.65
C VAL A 66 -66.83 -90.79 2.78
N PRO A 67 -67.94 -90.06 2.55
CA PRO A 67 -68.55 -89.22 3.58
C PRO A 67 -69.20 -90.01 4.73
N SER A 68 -68.89 -89.66 5.98
CA SER A 68 -69.61 -90.13 7.18
C SER A 68 -70.87 -89.30 7.45
N LYS A 69 -71.81 -89.84 8.23
CA LYS A 69 -73.07 -89.19 8.65
C LYS A 69 -72.95 -88.36 9.92
N ASP A 70 -71.85 -88.45 10.66
CA ASP A 70 -71.72 -87.78 11.96
C ASP A 70 -71.41 -86.27 11.81
N THR A 71 -72.19 -85.45 12.52
CA THR A 71 -72.13 -83.99 12.40
C THR A 71 -71.01 -83.41 13.26
N SER A 72 -70.05 -82.76 12.60
CA SER A 72 -69.09 -81.76 13.10
C SER A 72 -68.77 -81.80 14.60
N VAL A 73 -67.60 -82.35 14.94
CA VAL A 73 -67.05 -82.53 16.29
C VAL A 73 -66.75 -81.22 17.06
N TYR A 74 -66.98 -80.04 16.46
CA TYR A 74 -66.57 -78.73 16.99
C TYR A 74 -67.73 -77.71 17.11
N PRO A 75 -68.09 -77.26 18.34
CA PRO A 75 -69.03 -76.16 18.54
C PRO A 75 -68.38 -74.77 18.42
N ILE A 76 -69.07 -73.80 17.80
CA ILE A 76 -68.56 -72.42 17.60
C ILE A 76 -69.26 -71.43 18.54
N ILE A 77 -68.48 -70.73 19.37
CA ILE A 77 -68.97 -69.70 20.30
C ILE A 77 -69.00 -68.33 19.60
N TRP A 78 -70.16 -67.68 19.58
CA TRP A 78 -70.33 -66.36 18.96
C TRP A 78 -70.18 -65.21 19.99
N PRO A 79 -69.45 -64.12 19.66
CA PRO A 79 -69.35 -62.97 20.55
C PRO A 79 -70.64 -62.14 20.58
N LYS A 80 -70.98 -61.58 21.76
CA LYS A 80 -72.23 -60.83 22.01
C LYS A 80 -72.45 -59.67 21.03
N THR A 81 -71.38 -59.01 20.57
CA THR A 81 -71.43 -57.94 19.56
C THR A 81 -71.83 -58.46 18.17
N ALA A 82 -71.39 -59.65 17.77
CA ALA A 82 -71.81 -60.28 16.52
C ALA A 82 -73.26 -60.76 16.59
N TYR A 83 -73.69 -61.30 17.74
CA TYR A 83 -75.08 -61.64 18.00
C TYR A 83 -75.99 -60.41 17.93
N GLN A 84 -75.64 -59.32 18.64
CA GLN A 84 -76.36 -58.04 18.59
C GLN A 84 -76.35 -57.42 17.18
N ARG A 85 -75.25 -57.54 16.42
CA ARG A 85 -75.20 -57.12 15.01
C ARG A 85 -76.19 -57.91 14.14
N LEU A 86 -76.33 -59.20 14.36
CA LEU A 86 -77.34 -60.03 13.68
C LEU A 86 -78.75 -59.63 14.10
N GLN A 87 -78.99 -59.48 15.40
CA GLN A 87 -80.29 -59.08 15.96
C GLN A 87 -80.74 -57.70 15.45
N ASN A 88 -79.83 -56.73 15.37
CA ASN A 88 -80.11 -55.39 14.84
C ASN A 88 -80.30 -55.38 13.31
N LYS A 89 -79.74 -56.35 12.57
CA LYS A 89 -80.02 -56.56 11.15
C LYS A 89 -81.33 -57.33 10.90
N ALA A 90 -81.76 -58.15 11.84
CA ALA A 90 -83.01 -58.91 11.77
C ALA A 90 -84.26 -58.06 12.12
N LYS A 91 -84.09 -56.94 12.83
CA LYS A 91 -85.17 -55.97 13.07
C LYS A 91 -85.55 -55.25 11.76
N LEU A 92 -86.82 -55.39 11.36
CA LEU A 92 -87.42 -54.63 10.27
C LEU A 92 -87.50 -53.14 10.67
N LYS A 93 -86.61 -52.31 10.10
CA LYS A 93 -86.61 -50.85 10.34
C LYS A 93 -87.79 -50.18 9.65
N THR A 94 -88.56 -49.41 10.42
CA THR A 94 -89.62 -48.54 9.88
C THR A 94 -89.03 -47.37 9.10
N MET A 95 -89.86 -46.58 8.43
CA MET A 95 -89.37 -45.44 7.63
C MET A 95 -88.77 -44.32 8.49
N ASP A 96 -89.32 -44.10 9.69
CA ASP A 96 -88.83 -43.08 10.63
C ASP A 96 -87.47 -43.46 11.23
N ASP A 97 -87.25 -44.74 11.56
CA ASP A 97 -85.96 -45.25 12.03
C ASP A 97 -84.84 -44.99 11.01
N LYS A 98 -85.14 -45.18 9.71
CA LYS A 98 -84.20 -44.89 8.61
C LYS A 98 -83.91 -43.40 8.52
N LEU A 99 -84.92 -42.55 8.75
CA LEU A 99 -84.76 -41.10 8.71
C LEU A 99 -83.87 -40.59 9.86
N ILE A 100 -83.98 -41.20 11.04
CA ILE A 100 -83.14 -40.89 12.21
C ILE A 100 -81.69 -41.34 11.95
N GLU A 101 -81.49 -42.55 11.41
CA GLU A 101 -80.16 -43.07 11.06
C GLU A 101 -79.46 -42.23 9.97
N ILE A 102 -80.23 -41.76 8.96
CA ILE A 102 -79.72 -40.80 7.95
C ILE A 102 -79.27 -39.50 8.63
N LYS A 103 -80.12 -38.88 9.46
CA LYS A 103 -79.80 -37.63 10.18
C LYS A 103 -78.57 -37.77 11.09
N GLN A 104 -78.44 -38.90 11.80
CA GLN A 104 -77.26 -39.19 12.62
C GLN A 104 -76.01 -39.32 11.75
N SER A 105 -76.08 -40.05 10.63
CA SER A 105 -74.96 -40.17 9.69
C SER A 105 -74.56 -38.83 9.04
N GLU A 106 -75.50 -37.91 8.85
CA GLU A 106 -75.24 -36.56 8.34
C GLU A 106 -74.55 -35.68 9.40
N ILE A 107 -74.95 -35.78 10.66
CA ILE A 107 -74.32 -35.08 11.79
C ILE A 107 -72.89 -35.59 11.99
N GLU A 108 -72.68 -36.91 11.98
CA GLU A 108 -71.34 -37.51 12.07
C GLU A 108 -70.44 -37.06 10.90
N LYS A 109 -70.95 -37.06 9.66
CA LYS A 109 -70.21 -36.55 8.50
C LYS A 109 -69.86 -35.07 8.62
N LYS A 110 -70.77 -34.23 9.12
CA LYS A 110 -70.50 -32.80 9.36
C LYS A 110 -69.40 -32.60 10.41
N ASN A 111 -69.46 -33.33 11.53
CA ASN A 111 -68.44 -33.27 12.57
C ASN A 111 -67.06 -33.69 12.04
N MET A 112 -66.99 -34.79 11.28
CA MET A 112 -65.75 -35.25 10.63
C MET A 112 -65.19 -34.25 9.60
N LEU A 113 -66.07 -33.53 8.88
CA LEU A 113 -65.67 -32.47 7.96
C LEU A 113 -65.09 -31.28 8.73
N GLU A 114 -65.75 -30.83 9.81
CA GLU A 114 -65.27 -29.73 10.64
C GLU A 114 -63.93 -30.01 11.30
N GLU A 115 -63.71 -31.23 11.81
CA GLU A 115 -62.40 -31.64 12.35
C GLU A 115 -61.31 -31.63 11.28
N SER A 116 -61.65 -32.08 10.07
CA SER A 116 -60.75 -32.05 8.92
C SER A 116 -60.41 -30.62 8.50
N GLU A 117 -61.38 -29.71 8.52
CA GLU A 117 -61.15 -28.28 8.29
C GLU A 117 -60.32 -27.62 9.38
N LYS A 118 -60.59 -27.90 10.66
CA LYS A 118 -59.80 -27.37 11.80
C LYS A 118 -58.34 -27.85 11.70
N ARG A 119 -58.12 -29.10 11.29
CA ARG A 119 -56.79 -29.67 11.02
C ARG A 119 -56.12 -29.01 9.81
N LYS A 120 -56.87 -28.79 8.71
CA LYS A 120 -56.37 -28.09 7.51
C LYS A 120 -56.01 -26.63 7.79
N LYS A 121 -56.82 -25.92 8.58
CA LYS A 121 -56.55 -24.53 9.02
C LYS A 121 -55.27 -24.46 9.86
N ARG A 122 -55.08 -25.35 10.84
CA ARG A 122 -53.82 -25.46 11.59
C ARG A 122 -52.61 -25.76 10.70
N PHE A 123 -52.72 -26.66 9.72
CA PHE A 123 -51.61 -26.90 8.78
C PHE A 123 -51.34 -25.68 7.88
N GLN A 124 -52.37 -24.96 7.44
CA GLN A 124 -52.20 -23.71 6.68
C GLN A 124 -51.59 -22.57 7.51
N GLU A 125 -51.87 -22.51 8.82
CA GLU A 125 -51.21 -21.58 9.75
C GLU A 125 -49.74 -21.94 9.91
N LEU A 126 -49.42 -23.21 10.18
CA LEU A 126 -48.04 -23.70 10.26
C LEU A 126 -47.25 -23.53 8.95
N ASP A 127 -47.88 -23.72 7.78
CA ASP A 127 -47.23 -23.45 6.48
C ASP A 127 -47.06 -21.95 6.23
N ARG A 128 -48.01 -21.11 6.65
CA ARG A 128 -47.87 -19.65 6.56
C ARG A 128 -46.76 -19.13 7.47
N GLU A 129 -46.59 -19.72 8.66
CA GLU A 129 -45.47 -19.44 9.57
C GLU A 129 -44.14 -19.92 8.96
N ARG A 130 -44.08 -21.10 8.32
CA ARG A 130 -42.89 -21.57 7.58
C ARG A 130 -42.54 -20.67 6.39
N GLN A 131 -43.54 -20.21 5.64
CA GLN A 131 -43.33 -19.30 4.51
C GLN A 131 -42.90 -17.90 5.00
N GLY A 132 -43.48 -17.41 6.10
CA GLY A 132 -43.09 -16.14 6.74
C GLY A 132 -41.69 -16.17 7.34
N LYS A 133 -41.23 -17.34 7.81
CA LYS A 133 -39.85 -17.57 8.27
C LYS A 133 -38.84 -17.87 7.15
N GLY A 134 -39.29 -17.90 5.88
CA GLY A 134 -38.45 -18.26 4.74
C GLY A 134 -38.31 -19.77 4.59
N GLY A 135 -38.79 -20.30 3.46
CA GLY A 135 -38.76 -21.73 3.18
C GLY A 135 -37.36 -22.25 2.80
N THR A 136 -36.51 -22.51 3.79
CA THR A 136 -35.25 -23.25 3.62
C THR A 136 -35.30 -24.55 4.42
N ILE A 137 -35.93 -25.59 3.84
CA ILE A 137 -35.89 -26.94 4.44
C ILE A 137 -34.52 -27.54 4.15
N GLY A 138 -33.55 -27.28 5.03
CA GLY A 138 -32.20 -27.79 4.87
C GLY A 138 -31.12 -27.15 5.73
N ASN A 139 -31.35 -26.93 7.04
CA ASN A 139 -30.31 -26.86 8.09
C ASN A 139 -30.93 -26.70 9.49
N VAL A 140 -31.08 -27.79 10.24
CA VAL A 140 -31.49 -27.75 11.68
C VAL A 140 -30.26 -27.51 12.60
N LEU A 141 -29.23 -26.83 12.07
CA LEU A 141 -27.97 -26.54 12.77
C LEU A 141 -27.69 -25.03 12.87
N GLU A 142 -28.53 -24.18 12.26
CA GLU A 142 -28.28 -22.74 12.14
C GLU A 142 -28.93 -21.91 13.26
N GLU A 143 -29.93 -22.41 13.98
CA GLU A 143 -30.67 -21.64 15.02
C GLU A 143 -29.81 -21.24 16.25
N PHE A 144 -28.65 -21.89 16.46
CA PHE A 144 -27.62 -21.49 17.45
C PHE A 144 -26.46 -20.69 16.84
N GLY A 145 -26.47 -20.45 15.53
CA GLY A 145 -25.41 -19.79 14.79
C GLY A 145 -25.85 -18.54 14.01
N GLU A 146 -27.14 -18.36 13.71
CA GLU A 146 -27.63 -17.31 12.80
C GLU A 146 -27.36 -15.87 13.27
N GLU A 147 -27.45 -15.56 14.57
CA GLU A 147 -27.11 -14.22 15.07
C GLU A 147 -25.61 -13.92 14.90
N ASP A 148 -24.75 -14.88 15.23
CA ASP A 148 -23.30 -14.76 15.07
C ASP A 148 -22.84 -14.88 13.61
N ALA A 149 -23.54 -15.64 12.77
CA ALA A 149 -23.25 -15.83 11.35
C ALA A 149 -23.74 -14.65 10.51
N SER A 150 -24.91 -14.08 10.82
CA SER A 150 -25.38 -12.80 10.28
C SER A 150 -24.45 -11.67 10.72
N GLY A 151 -24.09 -11.64 12.00
CA GLY A 151 -23.08 -10.72 12.53
C GLY A 151 -21.71 -10.87 11.87
N ALA A 152 -21.25 -12.10 11.62
CA ALA A 152 -19.99 -12.40 10.93
C ALA A 152 -20.05 -12.01 9.45
N ALA A 153 -21.13 -12.32 8.74
CA ALA A 153 -21.36 -11.92 7.36
C ALA A 153 -21.35 -10.40 7.22
N GLN A 154 -22.06 -9.68 8.10
CA GLN A 154 -22.03 -8.22 8.15
C GLN A 154 -20.62 -7.67 8.49
N LYS A 155 -19.90 -8.27 9.45
CA LYS A 155 -18.50 -7.92 9.75
C LYS A 155 -17.58 -8.14 8.55
N ILE A 156 -17.77 -9.22 7.78
CA ILE A 156 -17.02 -9.51 6.55
C ILE A 156 -17.34 -8.48 5.46
N ILE A 157 -18.62 -8.17 5.23
CA ILE A 157 -19.06 -7.15 4.27
C ILE A 157 -18.49 -5.77 4.65
N ASN A 158 -18.60 -5.37 5.92
CA ASN A 158 -18.06 -4.12 6.43
C ASN A 158 -16.52 -4.07 6.31
N ARG A 159 -15.83 -5.18 6.61
CA ARG A 159 -14.38 -5.29 6.44
C ARG A 159 -13.97 -5.21 4.97
N ALA A 160 -14.70 -5.83 4.06
CA ALA A 160 -14.48 -5.75 2.62
C ALA A 160 -14.74 -4.33 2.08
N PHE A 161 -15.78 -3.66 2.58
CA PHE A 161 -16.11 -2.28 2.26
C PHE A 161 -15.02 -1.31 2.74
N ILE A 162 -14.56 -1.43 4.00
CA ILE A 162 -13.43 -0.66 4.54
C ILE A 162 -12.16 -0.95 3.74
N ALA A 163 -11.86 -2.21 3.45
CA ALA A 163 -10.69 -2.58 2.65
C ALA A 163 -10.74 -1.97 1.23
N LYS A 164 -11.93 -1.89 0.61
CA LYS A 164 -12.13 -1.20 -0.67
C LYS A 164 -11.89 0.30 -0.55
N GLN A 165 -12.43 0.97 0.47
CA GLN A 165 -12.16 2.39 0.73
C GLN A 165 -10.67 2.64 1.01
N GLU A 166 -9.97 1.70 1.65
CA GLU A 166 -8.54 1.76 1.91
C GLU A 166 -7.68 1.67 0.65
N GLN A 167 -8.23 1.14 -0.45
CA GLN A 167 -7.53 1.10 -1.73
C GLN A 167 -7.59 2.45 -2.49
N GLU A 168 -8.50 3.35 -2.15
CA GLU A 168 -8.61 4.68 -2.76
C GLU A 168 -7.33 5.50 -2.51
N GLU A 169 -6.82 6.18 -3.53
CA GLU A 169 -5.51 6.85 -3.47
C GLU A 169 -5.46 7.99 -2.46
N GLU A 170 -6.55 8.72 -2.32
CA GLU A 170 -6.72 9.82 -1.38
C GLU A 170 -6.64 9.30 0.07
N VAL A 171 -7.22 8.13 0.33
CA VAL A 171 -7.17 7.45 1.63
C VAL A 171 -5.76 6.90 1.91
N LYS A 172 -5.07 6.35 0.89
CA LYS A 172 -3.66 5.98 0.98
C LYS A 172 -2.74 7.18 1.23
N ARG A 173 -2.97 8.32 0.58
CA ARG A 173 -2.27 9.59 0.84
C ARG A 173 -2.48 10.01 2.30
N ALA A 174 -3.71 9.97 2.80
CA ALA A 174 -4.03 10.26 4.18
C ALA A 174 -3.31 9.33 5.17
N ASN A 175 -3.26 8.02 4.90
CA ASN A 175 -2.53 7.06 5.73
C ASN A 175 -1.04 7.38 5.85
N ARG A 176 -0.38 7.78 4.75
CA ARG A 176 1.04 8.17 4.78
C ARG A 176 1.29 9.37 5.68
N ILE A 177 0.42 10.37 5.63
CA ILE A 177 0.46 11.55 6.53
C ILE A 177 0.23 11.14 7.99
N ILE A 178 -0.80 10.33 8.26
CA ILE A 178 -1.12 9.86 9.62
C ILE A 178 0.04 9.02 10.19
N LEU A 179 0.68 8.19 9.37
CA LEU A 179 1.85 7.40 9.77
C LEU A 179 3.06 8.30 10.07
N ALA A 180 3.34 9.30 9.23
CA ALA A 180 4.40 10.27 9.48
C ALA A 180 4.17 11.05 10.79
N ALA A 181 2.93 11.46 11.06
CA ALA A 181 2.55 12.10 12.32
C ALA A 181 2.78 11.17 13.53
N LYS A 182 2.43 9.88 13.43
CA LYS A 182 2.74 8.88 14.48
C LYS A 182 4.25 8.77 14.73
N CYS A 183 5.06 8.72 13.67
CA CYS A 183 6.52 8.71 13.80
C CYS A 183 7.08 9.99 14.44
N HIS A 184 6.49 11.16 14.16
CA HIS A 184 6.86 12.42 14.80
C HIS A 184 6.52 12.43 16.30
N ILE A 185 5.32 11.98 16.68
CA ILE A 185 4.90 11.88 18.09
C ILE A 185 5.86 10.99 18.89
N ILE A 186 6.22 9.81 18.34
CA ILE A 186 7.16 8.89 18.99
C ILE A 186 8.55 9.52 19.10
N ARG A 187 9.03 10.19 18.04
CA ARG A 187 10.33 10.88 18.05
C ARG A 187 10.38 11.99 19.09
N ASP A 188 9.36 12.82 19.18
CA ASP A 188 9.32 13.94 20.13
C ASP A 188 9.26 13.42 21.59
N ALA A 189 8.53 12.32 21.84
CA ALA A 189 8.56 11.63 23.13
C ALA A 189 9.96 11.09 23.48
N GLN A 190 10.63 10.41 22.54
CA GLN A 190 12.01 9.91 22.71
C GLN A 190 13.03 11.03 22.92
N ILE A 191 12.86 12.19 22.28
CA ILE A 191 13.70 13.36 22.50
C ILE A 191 13.49 13.91 23.92
N ALA A 192 12.25 14.01 24.39
CA ALA A 192 11.94 14.46 25.74
C ALA A 192 12.50 13.50 26.82
N GLU A 193 12.31 12.19 26.63
CA GLU A 193 12.88 11.12 27.47
C GLU A 193 14.42 11.22 27.53
N LYS A 194 15.08 11.33 26.37
CA LYS A 194 16.54 11.50 26.32
C LYS A 194 17.01 12.78 27.03
N GLN A 195 16.26 13.87 26.95
CA GLN A 195 16.56 15.12 27.64
C GLN A 195 16.34 15.04 29.16
N GLU A 196 15.41 14.20 29.64
CA GLU A 196 15.25 13.89 31.06
C GLU A 196 16.44 13.07 31.57
N ILE A 197 16.77 11.96 30.89
CA ILE A 197 17.93 11.13 31.23
C ILE A 197 19.23 11.95 31.24
N GLN A 198 19.42 12.87 30.28
CA GLN A 198 20.57 13.78 30.26
C GLN A 198 20.55 14.86 31.35
N ARG A 199 19.41 15.16 31.98
CA ARG A 199 19.33 16.05 33.15
C ARG A 199 19.63 15.28 34.43
N GLU A 200 19.06 14.08 34.58
CA GLU A 200 19.33 13.18 35.70
C GLU A 200 20.81 12.78 35.76
N LEU A 201 21.40 12.37 34.62
CA LEU A 201 22.81 12.01 34.54
C LEU A 201 23.72 13.18 34.97
N ARG A 202 23.48 14.39 34.46
CA ARG A 202 24.25 15.59 34.86
C ARG A 202 24.07 15.95 36.33
N ALA A 203 22.89 15.70 36.92
CA ALA A 203 22.66 15.94 38.33
C ALA A 203 23.47 14.96 39.21
N GLU A 204 23.59 13.69 38.80
CA GLU A 204 24.40 12.70 39.51
C GLU A 204 25.91 12.90 39.24
N GLU A 205 26.33 13.30 38.04
CA GLU A 205 27.71 13.73 37.75
C GLU A 205 28.15 14.87 38.68
N LEU A 206 27.33 15.93 38.81
CA LEU A 206 27.58 17.04 39.73
C LEU A 206 27.56 16.63 41.22
N ARG A 207 26.87 15.55 41.57
CA ARG A 207 26.87 14.99 42.93
C ARG A 207 28.16 14.21 43.19
N LEU A 208 28.60 13.39 42.24
CA LEU A 208 29.86 12.64 42.32
C LEU A 208 31.07 13.57 42.31
N GLU A 209 31.06 14.64 41.51
CA GLU A 209 32.10 15.67 41.50
C GLU A 209 32.26 16.32 42.87
N LYS A 210 31.15 16.67 43.55
CA LYS A 210 31.20 17.22 44.92
C LYS A 210 31.83 16.23 45.91
N ILE A 211 31.43 14.96 45.87
CA ILE A 211 32.01 13.92 46.73
C ILE A 211 33.52 13.79 46.49
N MET A 212 33.95 13.77 45.21
CA MET A 212 35.36 13.70 44.83
C MET A 212 36.15 14.95 45.29
N ILE A 213 35.57 16.15 45.18
CA ILE A 213 36.19 17.39 45.69
C ILE A 213 36.31 17.33 47.22
N GLU A 214 35.26 16.94 47.94
CA GLU A 214 35.31 16.78 49.39
C GLU A 214 36.34 15.75 49.85
N GLU A 215 36.52 14.64 49.12
CA GLU A 215 37.56 13.64 49.38
C GLU A 215 38.97 14.18 49.10
N ASN A 216 39.17 14.88 47.98
CA ASN A 216 40.44 15.55 47.69
C ASN A 216 40.79 16.62 48.73
N GLU A 217 39.82 17.41 49.21
CA GLU A 217 40.03 18.37 50.30
C GLU A 217 40.36 17.70 51.63
N LYS A 218 39.78 16.53 51.93
CA LYS A 218 40.14 15.74 53.12
C LYS A 218 41.57 15.22 53.00
N ALA A 219 41.94 14.65 51.85
CA ALA A 219 43.28 14.15 51.59
C ALA A 219 44.35 15.27 51.65
N LEU A 220 44.08 16.44 51.08
CA LEU A 220 44.97 17.60 51.15
C LEU A 220 45.14 18.09 52.60
N ARG A 221 44.05 18.18 53.38
CA ARG A 221 44.12 18.53 54.81
C ARG A 221 44.94 17.53 55.62
N GLU A 222 44.87 16.23 55.30
CA GLU A 222 45.73 15.22 55.93
C GLU A 222 47.20 15.36 55.54
N GLU A 223 47.51 15.65 54.28
CA GLU A 223 48.89 15.92 53.84
C GLU A 223 49.45 17.18 54.50
N GLU A 224 48.66 18.27 54.56
CA GLU A 224 49.04 19.49 55.25
C GLU A 224 49.30 19.25 56.74
N ARG A 225 48.47 18.44 57.42
CA ARG A 225 48.71 18.06 58.82
C ARG A 225 50.03 17.30 58.98
N LYS A 226 50.29 16.27 58.15
CA LYS A 226 51.56 15.54 58.13
C LYS A 226 52.76 16.47 57.85
N ARG A 227 52.61 17.43 56.95
CA ARG A 227 53.64 18.44 56.63
C ARG A 227 53.86 19.42 57.79
N GLN A 228 52.82 19.78 58.54
CA GLN A 228 52.96 20.58 59.77
C GLN A 228 53.66 19.78 60.88
N GLU A 229 53.25 18.53 61.11
CA GLU A 229 53.91 17.59 62.04
C GLU A 229 55.41 17.46 61.72
N ALA A 230 55.76 17.20 60.46
CA ALA A 230 57.16 17.13 60.00
C ALA A 230 57.94 18.44 60.18
N LYS A 231 57.31 19.60 59.92
CA LYS A 231 57.93 20.92 60.20
C LYS A 231 58.18 21.13 61.69
N MET A 232 57.27 20.69 62.56
CA MET A 232 57.43 20.81 64.01
C MET A 232 58.55 19.90 64.52
N ALA A 233 58.60 18.64 64.06
CA ALA A 233 59.71 17.73 64.37
C ALA A 233 61.07 18.28 63.87
N THR A 234 61.10 18.86 62.67
CA THR A 234 62.33 19.50 62.13
C THR A 234 62.77 20.70 62.98
N LYS A 235 61.83 21.52 63.47
CA LYS A 235 62.13 22.64 64.37
C LYS A 235 62.70 22.14 65.70
N GLN A 236 62.03 21.20 66.34
CA GLN A 236 62.49 20.57 67.59
C GLN A 236 63.90 20.01 67.43
N HIS A 237 64.17 19.28 66.35
CA HIS A 237 65.51 18.75 66.08
C HIS A 237 66.55 19.86 65.82
N SER A 238 66.17 20.97 65.17
CA SER A 238 67.06 22.12 65.01
C SER A 238 67.36 22.83 66.35
N GLU A 239 66.40 22.87 67.27
CA GLU A 239 66.55 23.40 68.62
C GLU A 239 67.45 22.49 69.48
N GLU A 240 67.30 21.16 69.36
CA GLU A 240 68.21 20.17 69.95
C GLU A 240 69.66 20.36 69.46
N ILE A 241 69.89 20.44 68.14
CA ILE A 241 71.22 20.69 67.56
C ILE A 241 71.78 22.04 68.04
N ARG A 242 70.95 23.08 68.12
CA ARG A 242 71.37 24.40 68.62
C ARG A 242 71.78 24.34 70.09
N ASN A 243 71.05 23.58 70.91
CA ASN A 243 71.38 23.35 72.32
C ASN A 243 72.68 22.54 72.46
N GLN A 244 72.90 21.51 71.63
CA GLN A 244 74.16 20.76 71.57
C GLN A 244 75.35 21.65 71.15
N LEU A 245 75.16 22.53 70.17
CA LEU A 245 76.20 23.47 69.74
C LEU A 245 76.54 24.46 70.86
N GLN A 246 75.55 25.03 71.55
CA GLN A 246 75.78 25.89 72.72
C GLN A 246 76.46 25.16 73.89
N GLN A 247 76.17 23.87 74.09
CA GLN A 247 76.89 23.05 75.06
C GLN A 247 78.35 22.85 74.64
N LYS A 248 78.61 22.58 73.36
CA LYS A 248 79.96 22.46 72.81
C LYS A 248 80.73 23.78 72.90
N GLU A 249 80.12 24.92 72.58
CA GLU A 249 80.70 26.26 72.73
C GLU A 249 81.07 26.53 74.20
N LYS A 250 80.22 26.16 75.15
CA LYS A 250 80.52 26.26 76.60
C LYS A 250 81.66 25.35 77.04
N ILE A 251 81.84 24.18 76.42
CA ILE A 251 82.99 23.30 76.67
C ILE A 251 84.25 23.91 76.08
N GLN A 252 84.21 24.38 74.83
CA GLN A 252 85.34 25.05 74.16
C GLN A 252 85.77 26.33 74.88
N LEU A 253 84.83 27.10 75.44
CA LEU A 253 85.14 28.28 76.25
C LEU A 253 85.89 27.90 77.52
N LYS A 254 85.46 26.84 78.22
CA LYS A 254 86.17 26.32 79.41
C LYS A 254 87.54 25.73 79.07
N GLU A 255 87.68 25.09 77.92
CA GLU A 255 88.98 24.62 77.42
C GLU A 255 89.89 25.81 77.09
N ALA A 256 89.36 26.87 76.49
CA ALA A 256 90.10 28.11 76.23
C ALA A 256 90.51 28.83 77.52
N GLU A 257 89.62 28.91 78.53
CA GLU A 257 89.96 29.40 79.88
C GLU A 257 91.11 28.59 80.50
N ARG A 258 91.06 27.25 80.40
CA ARG A 258 92.16 26.38 80.87
C ARG A 258 93.47 26.61 80.13
N ILE A 259 93.41 26.78 78.80
CA ILE A 259 94.57 27.10 77.97
C ILE A 259 95.11 28.49 78.31
N GLU A 260 94.26 29.46 78.65
CA GLU A 260 94.71 30.79 79.09
C GLU A 260 95.38 30.74 80.47
N GLU A 261 94.87 29.95 81.42
CA GLU A 261 95.53 29.68 82.70
C GLU A 261 96.90 29.00 82.50
N GLU A 262 96.96 27.93 81.70
CA GLU A 262 98.20 27.25 81.33
C GLU A 262 99.18 28.18 80.60
N ALA A 263 98.70 29.01 79.67
CA ALA A 263 99.49 30.00 78.96
C ALA A 263 99.99 31.12 79.89
N ARG A 264 99.22 31.49 80.93
CA ARG A 264 99.64 32.46 81.95
C ARG A 264 100.77 31.89 82.82
N VAL A 265 100.69 30.61 83.19
CA VAL A 265 101.77 29.90 83.90
C VAL A 265 103.01 29.75 83.00
N LEU A 266 102.84 29.32 81.75
CA LEU A 266 103.93 29.22 80.76
C LEU A 266 104.57 30.58 80.50
N LYS A 267 103.79 31.66 80.41
CA LYS A 267 104.29 33.02 80.23
C LYS A 267 105.10 33.50 81.43
N GLN A 268 104.75 33.12 82.66
CA GLN A 268 105.57 33.38 83.85
C GLN A 268 106.89 32.60 83.79
N ALA A 269 106.85 31.31 83.42
CA ALA A 269 108.08 30.52 83.22
C ALA A 269 108.96 31.07 82.09
N GLN A 270 108.37 31.52 80.99
CA GLN A 270 109.09 32.12 79.86
C GLN A 270 109.61 33.52 80.17
N MET A 271 108.98 34.28 81.08
CA MET A 271 109.57 35.52 81.63
C MET A 271 110.83 35.24 82.44
N ALA A 272 110.90 34.13 83.18
CA ALA A 272 112.12 33.71 83.86
C ALA A 272 113.21 33.31 82.83
N ILE A 273 112.89 32.43 81.87
CA ILE A 273 113.83 32.01 80.82
C ILE A 273 114.35 33.21 80.01
N THR A 274 113.48 34.13 79.60
CA THR A 274 113.90 35.31 78.81
C THR A 274 114.71 36.33 79.63
N ALA A 275 114.65 36.29 80.97
CA ALA A 275 115.58 37.06 81.81
C ALA A 275 117.00 36.47 81.72
N ASP A 276 117.13 35.14 81.82
CA ASP A 276 118.40 34.43 81.67
C ASP A 276 118.95 34.52 80.23
N GLU A 277 118.08 34.43 79.21
CA GLU A 277 118.48 34.62 77.82
C GLU A 277 118.99 36.04 77.56
N LYS A 278 118.37 37.09 78.13
CA LYS A 278 118.86 38.47 77.97
C LYS A 278 120.26 38.71 78.55
N LEU A 279 120.66 37.94 79.58
CA LEU A 279 122.04 37.95 80.07
C LEU A 279 122.99 37.33 79.03
N ASN A 280 122.59 36.21 78.42
CA ASN A 280 123.36 35.53 77.36
C ASN A 280 123.36 36.28 76.02
N GLU A 281 122.29 36.99 75.66
CA GLU A 281 122.17 37.73 74.39
C GLU A 281 123.05 38.97 74.37
N LYS A 282 123.23 39.68 75.49
CA LYS A 282 124.22 40.76 75.59
C LYS A 282 125.60 40.25 75.17
N ALA A 283 126.03 39.10 75.69
CA ALA A 283 127.29 38.45 75.31
C ALA A 283 127.35 37.93 73.86
N LYS A 284 126.22 37.84 73.14
CA LYS A 284 126.17 37.55 71.70
C LYS A 284 126.17 38.82 70.83
N ILE A 285 125.48 39.88 71.24
CA ILE A 285 125.38 41.15 70.50
C ILE A 285 126.77 41.76 70.29
N ASP A 286 127.62 41.70 71.31
CA ASP A 286 129.02 42.15 71.25
C ASP A 286 129.84 41.43 70.16
N ARG A 287 129.46 40.19 69.79
CA ARG A 287 130.05 39.45 68.66
C ARG A 287 129.41 39.84 67.32
N VAL A 288 128.09 39.99 67.26
CA VAL A 288 127.37 40.24 65.99
C VAL A 288 127.66 41.61 65.39
N ASN A 289 127.92 42.62 66.23
CA ASN A 289 128.30 43.95 65.74
C ASN A 289 129.57 43.91 64.86
N GLN A 290 130.50 42.99 65.16
CA GLN A 290 131.72 42.78 64.37
C GLN A 290 131.42 42.27 62.94
N ILE A 291 130.32 41.53 62.73
CA ILE A 291 129.96 40.93 61.43
C ILE A 291 129.16 41.93 60.55
N ARG A 292 128.43 42.87 61.17
CA ARG A 292 127.54 43.79 60.43
C ARG A 292 128.28 44.80 59.54
N GLU A 293 129.54 45.07 59.83
CA GLU A 293 130.37 46.00 59.07
C GLU A 293 130.80 45.42 57.70
N ASP A 294 130.73 44.09 57.54
CA ASP A 294 131.09 43.42 56.29
C ASP A 294 129.95 43.37 55.26
N LEU A 295 128.70 43.14 55.70
CA LEU A 295 127.58 42.89 54.79
C LEU A 295 127.12 44.10 53.97
N LYS A 296 127.28 45.34 54.46
CA LYS A 296 126.83 46.55 53.74
C LYS A 296 127.44 46.67 52.34
N LYS A 297 128.67 46.17 52.17
CA LYS A 297 129.47 46.22 50.94
C LYS A 297 128.85 45.41 49.78
N ALA A 298 127.93 44.48 50.06
CA ALA A 298 127.36 43.57 49.05
C ALA A 298 126.09 44.09 48.36
N TYR A 299 125.34 45.00 48.98
CA TYR A 299 123.97 45.32 48.55
C TYR A 299 123.91 46.22 47.30
N GLU A 300 124.88 47.12 47.15
CA GLU A 300 124.92 48.16 46.11
C GLU A 300 124.96 47.59 44.69
N LEU A 301 125.43 46.34 44.52
CA LEU A 301 125.55 45.66 43.24
C LEU A 301 124.22 45.13 42.66
N SER A 302 123.18 44.93 43.48
CA SER A 302 121.97 44.19 43.04
C SER A 302 120.96 45.06 42.26
N ALA A 303 120.96 46.38 42.48
CA ALA A 303 119.89 47.26 42.00
C ALA A 303 119.84 47.46 40.47
N TYR A 304 120.96 47.25 39.78
CA TYR A 304 121.13 47.60 38.36
C TYR A 304 120.28 46.75 37.40
N TYR A 305 120.07 45.47 37.69
CA TYR A 305 119.50 44.52 36.71
C TYR A 305 117.98 44.65 36.47
N LYS A 306 117.22 45.29 37.37
CA LYS A 306 115.73 45.27 37.32
C LYS A 306 115.07 46.16 36.28
N GLN A 307 115.81 47.03 35.59
CA GLN A 307 115.21 48.02 34.68
C GLN A 307 114.94 47.48 33.27
N LEU A 308 115.48 46.31 32.89
CA LEU A 308 115.40 45.80 31.52
C LEU A 308 114.04 45.17 31.17
N ASP A 309 113.40 44.47 32.12
CA ASP A 309 112.25 43.57 31.85
C ASP A 309 110.94 44.28 31.46
N TYR A 310 110.85 45.60 31.61
CA TYR A 310 109.58 46.34 31.51
C TYR A 310 109.13 46.67 30.07
N GLU A 311 110.01 46.68 29.07
CA GLU A 311 109.66 47.15 27.73
C GLU A 311 108.97 46.08 26.85
N GLU A 312 109.22 44.80 27.07
CA GLU A 312 108.78 43.71 26.17
C GLU A 312 107.25 43.48 26.16
N GLN A 313 106.56 43.76 27.27
CA GLN A 313 105.16 43.32 27.46
C GLN A 313 104.14 44.12 26.61
N ARG A 314 104.48 45.33 26.16
CA ARG A 314 103.52 46.30 25.57
C ARG A 314 103.04 45.96 24.15
N ILE A 315 103.70 45.05 23.43
CA ILE A 315 103.47 44.80 22.00
C ILE A 315 102.38 43.73 21.74
N ALA A 316 102.04 42.90 22.73
CA ALA A 316 101.23 41.70 22.52
C ALA A 316 99.71 41.95 22.31
N GLU A 317 99.14 42.99 22.91
CA GLU A 317 97.67 43.08 23.09
C GLU A 317 96.88 43.53 21.85
N LEU A 318 97.52 44.21 20.88
CA LEU A 318 96.82 44.83 19.75
C LEU A 318 96.27 43.85 18.69
N LYS A 319 96.65 42.56 18.71
CA LYS A 319 96.33 41.60 17.63
C LYS A 319 94.99 40.86 17.75
N VAL A 320 94.27 41.00 18.87
CA VAL A 320 93.12 40.12 19.19
C VAL A 320 91.77 40.64 18.65
N GLN A 321 91.63 41.94 18.40
CA GLN A 321 90.30 42.56 18.16
C GLN A 321 89.72 42.35 16.74
N GLU A 322 90.54 42.03 15.74
CA GLU A 322 90.12 42.07 14.32
C GLU A 322 89.34 40.83 13.84
N TYR A 323 89.43 39.71 14.55
CA TYR A 323 88.89 38.41 14.13
C TYR A 323 87.34 38.31 14.20
N ILE A 324 86.69 39.06 15.09
CA ILE A 324 85.27 38.84 15.44
C ILE A 324 84.30 39.38 14.37
N ARG A 325 84.70 40.37 13.57
CA ARG A 325 83.80 41.11 12.65
C ARG A 325 83.25 40.27 11.49
N GLN A 326 83.98 39.26 11.02
CA GLN A 326 83.71 38.60 9.73
C GLN A 326 82.66 37.46 9.79
N ARG A 327 82.19 37.08 10.98
CA ARG A 327 81.36 35.87 11.15
C ARG A 327 79.87 36.07 10.80
N ASN A 328 79.34 37.27 11.00
CA ASN A 328 77.89 37.48 11.08
C ASN A 328 77.18 37.69 9.72
N GLU A 329 77.90 38.06 8.65
CA GLU A 329 77.27 38.31 7.32
C GLU A 329 76.76 37.05 6.60
N ARG A 330 77.16 35.85 7.03
CA ARG A 330 76.89 34.60 6.29
C ARG A 330 75.49 34.01 6.50
N GLN A 331 74.79 34.36 7.57
CA GLN A 331 73.53 33.70 7.94
C GLN A 331 72.27 34.32 7.30
N ALA A 332 72.31 35.60 6.92
CA ALA A 332 71.11 36.33 6.44
C ALA A 332 70.62 35.95 5.02
N LYS A 333 71.36 35.12 4.26
CA LYS A 333 71.08 34.86 2.83
C LYS A 333 70.16 33.66 2.55
N LEU A 334 69.91 32.78 3.54
CA LEU A 334 69.23 31.48 3.32
C LEU A 334 67.69 31.51 3.43
N GLU A 335 67.08 32.61 3.88
CA GLU A 335 65.64 32.63 4.18
C GLU A 335 64.74 33.15 3.04
N LEU A 336 65.31 33.82 2.03
CA LEU A 336 64.54 34.44 0.94
C LEU A 336 64.01 33.45 -0.12
N GLU A 337 64.68 32.32 -0.33
CA GLU A 337 64.40 31.43 -1.47
C GLU A 337 63.08 30.63 -1.36
N LYS A 338 62.54 30.44 -0.15
CA LYS A 338 61.38 29.54 0.08
C LYS A 338 60.01 30.12 -0.27
N LYS A 339 59.89 31.41 -0.59
CA LYS A 339 58.59 32.06 -0.85
C LYS A 339 58.14 32.05 -2.31
N MET A 340 59.04 31.86 -3.26
CA MET A 340 58.73 31.98 -4.71
C MET A 340 58.04 30.74 -5.33
N ALA A 341 57.93 29.62 -4.60
CA ALA A 341 57.48 28.33 -5.16
C ALA A 341 55.96 28.06 -5.06
N ALA A 342 55.17 28.98 -4.47
CA ALA A 342 53.75 28.76 -4.19
C ALA A 342 52.80 29.26 -5.32
N GLU A 343 53.13 30.37 -5.98
CA GLU A 343 52.18 31.11 -6.85
C GLU A 343 52.00 30.53 -8.27
N MET A 344 52.75 29.47 -8.62
CA MET A 344 52.77 28.90 -9.98
C MET A 344 51.76 27.77 -10.23
N ARG A 345 50.90 27.41 -9.26
CA ARG A 345 50.01 26.22 -9.35
C ARG A 345 48.51 26.48 -9.50
N GLU A 346 48.06 27.74 -9.61
CA GLU A 346 46.62 28.07 -9.54
C GLU A 346 45.99 28.59 -10.85
N ARG A 347 46.78 29.06 -11.83
CA ARG A 347 46.25 29.83 -12.99
C ARG A 347 45.81 29.04 -14.23
N GLU A 348 45.83 27.70 -14.21
CA GLU A 348 45.63 26.88 -15.42
C GLU A 348 44.28 26.12 -15.50
N GLN A 349 43.44 26.13 -14.47
CA GLN A 349 42.16 25.39 -14.49
C GLN A 349 41.03 26.06 -15.31
N ASP A 350 41.09 27.36 -15.59
CA ASP A 350 39.93 28.14 -16.08
C ASP A 350 39.79 28.29 -17.61
N ARG A 351 40.77 27.85 -18.42
CA ARG A 351 40.77 28.14 -19.88
C ARG A 351 40.15 27.07 -20.77
N MET A 352 40.05 25.81 -20.32
CA MET A 352 39.59 24.69 -21.17
C MET A 352 38.06 24.55 -21.29
N LEU A 353 37.26 25.13 -20.40
CA LEU A 353 35.80 24.92 -20.35
C LEU A 353 34.97 25.81 -21.30
N LYS A 354 35.55 26.85 -21.92
CA LYS A 354 34.77 27.86 -22.69
C LYS A 354 34.66 27.60 -24.20
N ILE A 355 35.28 26.55 -24.74
CA ILE A 355 35.38 26.33 -26.20
C ILE A 355 34.34 25.33 -26.75
N GLN A 356 33.82 24.39 -25.95
CA GLN A 356 32.95 23.32 -26.45
C GLN A 356 31.50 23.74 -26.81
N GLN A 357 31.04 24.94 -26.44
CA GLN A 357 29.60 25.27 -26.44
C GLN A 357 29.07 26.06 -27.66
N LYS A 358 29.90 26.35 -28.67
CA LYS A 358 29.54 27.29 -29.77
C LYS A 358 29.44 26.72 -31.20
N LEU A 359 29.61 25.41 -31.40
CA LEU A 359 29.70 24.81 -32.75
C LEU A 359 28.50 23.95 -33.21
N LEU A 360 27.42 23.83 -32.41
CA LEU A 360 26.29 22.94 -32.73
C LEU A 360 25.04 23.63 -33.31
N THR A 361 24.99 24.96 -33.37
CA THR A 361 23.75 25.73 -33.65
C THR A 361 23.61 26.23 -35.11
N THR A 362 24.57 25.95 -36.00
CA THR A 362 24.66 26.57 -37.34
C THR A 362 24.18 25.68 -38.50
N LYS A 363 23.42 24.59 -38.25
CA LYS A 363 23.02 23.61 -39.29
C LYS A 363 21.52 23.54 -39.61
N SER A 364 20.69 24.44 -39.08
CA SER A 364 19.21 24.34 -39.11
C SER A 364 18.48 25.32 -40.05
N ALA A 365 19.17 26.01 -40.96
CA ALA A 365 18.63 27.18 -41.69
C ALA A 365 18.83 27.14 -43.22
N LYS A 366 18.69 25.97 -43.85
CA LYS A 366 18.70 25.81 -45.33
C LYS A 366 17.61 24.84 -45.79
N ASN A 367 16.37 25.34 -45.81
CA ASN A 367 15.22 24.69 -46.44
C ASN A 367 14.69 25.64 -47.53
N ASP A 368 15.32 25.60 -48.70
CA ASP A 368 14.94 26.35 -49.91
C ASP A 368 13.62 25.75 -50.47
N MET A 369 12.53 26.46 -50.84
CA MET A 369 12.26 27.70 -51.59
C MET A 369 12.15 27.60 -53.13
N ASP A 370 12.44 26.43 -53.74
CA ASP A 370 12.47 26.27 -55.22
C ASP A 370 11.36 25.36 -55.83
N LEU A 371 10.06 25.69 -55.68
CA LEU A 371 8.98 24.81 -56.20
C LEU A 371 7.69 25.50 -56.72
N ARG A 372 7.79 26.57 -57.54
CA ARG A 372 6.61 27.27 -58.14
C ARG A 372 6.84 27.91 -59.53
N ARG A 373 6.88 27.16 -60.66
CA ARG A 373 7.09 27.81 -62.00
C ARG A 373 6.64 27.11 -63.31
N GLY A 374 5.45 26.50 -63.43
CA GLY A 374 5.03 25.93 -64.73
C GLY A 374 3.53 25.78 -65.00
N GLN A 375 2.87 26.80 -65.59
CA GLN A 375 1.40 26.80 -65.80
C GLN A 375 0.80 27.46 -67.08
N GLU A 376 1.54 27.97 -68.09
CA GLU A 376 0.96 28.93 -69.08
C GLU A 376 0.76 28.50 -70.57
N HIS A 377 0.85 27.21 -70.96
CA HIS A 377 1.06 26.85 -72.39
C HIS A 377 -0.18 26.45 -73.27
N VAL A 378 -1.43 26.73 -72.88
CA VAL A 378 -2.61 25.93 -73.35
C VAL A 378 -3.60 26.58 -74.38
N GLU A 379 -3.54 27.88 -74.70
CA GLU A 379 -4.76 28.62 -75.13
C GLU A 379 -4.81 29.21 -76.59
N ARG A 380 -4.74 28.46 -77.72
CA ARG A 380 -4.69 29.11 -79.10
C ARG A 380 -5.48 28.57 -80.35
N GLU A 381 -6.26 27.47 -80.35
CA GLU A 381 -6.57 26.70 -81.61
C GLU A 381 -7.93 26.87 -82.39
N PHE A 382 -8.74 27.96 -82.31
CA PHE A 382 -10.21 27.79 -82.47
C PHE A 382 -11.03 28.03 -83.80
N ARG A 383 -10.67 28.83 -84.83
CA ARG A 383 -11.67 29.45 -85.79
C ARG A 383 -11.36 29.32 -87.31
N ARG A 384 -12.27 28.89 -88.24
CA ARG A 384 -11.94 28.83 -89.72
C ARG A 384 -12.95 28.49 -90.90
N ARG A 385 -14.27 28.31 -90.81
CA ARG A 385 -15.04 27.33 -91.66
C ARG A 385 -16.21 27.69 -92.63
N GLU A 386 -16.83 28.88 -92.67
CA GLU A 386 -18.33 28.92 -92.69
C GLU A 386 -19.16 29.40 -93.95
N LYS A 387 -18.81 29.19 -95.25
CA LYS A 387 -19.29 30.14 -96.33
C LYS A 387 -20.17 29.81 -97.58
N GLU A 388 -20.16 28.67 -98.30
CA GLU A 388 -20.51 28.66 -99.76
C GLU A 388 -21.71 27.77 -100.21
N ILE A 389 -22.72 28.26 -100.99
CA ILE A 389 -24.00 27.51 -101.23
C ILE A 389 -24.91 27.71 -102.51
N ALA A 390 -24.95 28.85 -103.25
CA ALA A 390 -26.26 29.53 -103.45
C ALA A 390 -27.10 29.59 -104.80
N ILE A 391 -26.81 28.95 -105.96
CA ILE A 391 -27.39 29.38 -107.29
C ILE A 391 -28.15 28.29 -108.13
N LYS A 392 -29.05 28.70 -109.09
CA LYS A 392 -29.83 27.96 -110.17
C LYS A 392 -31.36 27.77 -109.90
N LYS A 393 -32.31 28.21 -110.77
CA LYS A 393 -33.75 27.88 -110.53
C LYS A 393 -34.86 27.95 -111.62
N ARG A 394 -34.89 28.92 -112.55
CA ARG A 394 -36.18 29.59 -112.92
C ARG A 394 -37.26 28.88 -113.78
N GLN A 395 -37.00 28.54 -115.05
CA GLN A 395 -37.97 28.48 -116.18
C GLN A 395 -39.17 27.50 -116.12
N LEU A 396 -39.42 26.78 -115.02
CA LEU A 396 -40.31 25.62 -114.92
C LEU A 396 -41.82 25.87 -115.18
N GLU A 397 -42.27 27.11 -115.42
CA GLU A 397 -43.49 27.62 -114.76
C GLU A 397 -44.83 27.53 -115.53
N GLN A 398 -44.86 27.51 -116.88
CA GLN A 398 -46.11 27.67 -117.65
C GLN A 398 -46.88 26.39 -118.01
N GLN A 399 -46.21 25.29 -118.39
CA GLN A 399 -46.91 24.01 -118.68
C GLN A 399 -47.64 23.44 -117.46
N ILE A 400 -47.27 23.91 -116.26
CA ILE A 400 -47.97 23.64 -115.00
C ILE A 400 -49.43 24.16 -115.05
N ALA A 401 -49.78 25.14 -115.88
CA ALA A 401 -51.07 25.87 -115.80
C ALA A 401 -52.32 25.06 -116.23
N VAL A 402 -52.27 24.28 -117.31
CA VAL A 402 -53.42 23.46 -117.75
C VAL A 402 -53.48 22.15 -116.98
N ALA A 403 -52.32 21.53 -116.74
CA ALA A 403 -52.20 20.39 -115.83
C ALA A 403 -52.79 20.71 -114.44
N ARG A 404 -52.60 21.94 -113.92
CA ARG A 404 -53.24 22.41 -112.68
C ARG A 404 -54.77 22.37 -112.73
N ALA A 405 -55.43 22.59 -113.86
CA ALA A 405 -56.89 22.68 -113.90
C ALA A 405 -57.58 21.31 -113.77
N GLU A 406 -57.11 20.31 -114.52
CA GLU A 406 -57.59 18.92 -114.39
C GLU A 406 -57.10 18.28 -113.10
N GLN A 407 -55.86 18.59 -112.67
CA GLN A 407 -55.42 18.28 -111.30
C GLN A 407 -56.35 18.92 -110.27
N LEU A 408 -56.85 20.14 -110.45
CA LEU A 408 -57.73 20.77 -109.46
C LEU A 408 -59.07 20.05 -109.31
N GLU A 409 -59.67 19.53 -110.38
CA GLU A 409 -60.90 18.72 -110.27
C GLU A 409 -60.63 17.33 -109.66
N ALA A 410 -59.57 16.65 -110.10
CA ALA A 410 -59.14 15.38 -109.49
C ALA A 410 -58.81 15.56 -107.99
N VAL A 411 -58.03 16.60 -107.66
CA VAL A 411 -57.71 16.98 -106.28
C VAL A 411 -58.95 17.40 -105.52
N LYS A 412 -59.99 18.03 -106.10
CA LYS A 412 -61.25 18.30 -105.36
C LYS A 412 -61.95 17.01 -104.94
N LEU A 413 -62.03 16.03 -105.85
CA LEU A 413 -62.76 14.79 -105.63
C LEU A 413 -61.98 13.84 -104.71
N GLU A 414 -60.67 13.69 -104.95
CA GLU A 414 -59.74 13.06 -104.01
C GLU A 414 -59.79 13.75 -102.65
N ARG A 415 -59.71 15.08 -102.58
CA ARG A 415 -59.77 15.84 -101.31
C ARG A 415 -61.11 15.72 -100.61
N ALA A 416 -62.22 15.52 -101.30
CA ALA A 416 -63.51 15.24 -100.66
C ALA A 416 -63.51 13.85 -100.00
N MET A 417 -62.99 12.82 -100.70
CA MET A 417 -62.79 11.49 -100.10
C MET A 417 -61.73 11.51 -98.99
N GLN A 418 -60.67 12.32 -99.16
CA GLN A 418 -59.62 12.55 -98.18
C GLN A 418 -60.23 13.20 -96.95
N ILE A 419 -60.99 14.29 -97.07
CA ILE A 419 -61.68 14.94 -95.95
C ILE A 419 -62.62 13.96 -95.23
N ALA A 420 -63.40 13.14 -95.95
CA ALA A 420 -64.27 12.15 -95.30
C ALA A 420 -63.49 11.06 -94.55
N ARG A 421 -62.33 10.64 -95.10
CA ARG A 421 -61.43 9.66 -94.48
C ARG A 421 -60.65 10.26 -93.32
N ASP A 422 -60.16 11.47 -93.48
CA ASP A 422 -59.50 12.31 -92.48
C ASP A 422 -60.47 12.65 -91.35
N GLU A 423 -61.77 12.87 -91.61
CA GLU A 423 -62.79 13.02 -90.57
C GLU A 423 -62.99 11.73 -89.76
N LEU A 424 -63.03 10.57 -90.44
CA LEU A 424 -63.16 9.26 -89.78
C LEU A 424 -61.91 8.95 -88.95
N ASP A 425 -60.73 9.17 -89.52
CA ASP A 425 -59.45 8.93 -88.88
C ASP A 425 -59.14 10.00 -87.82
N HIS A 426 -59.66 11.23 -87.95
CA HIS A 426 -59.66 12.26 -86.90
C HIS A 426 -60.61 11.90 -85.76
N LYS A 427 -61.83 11.40 -86.03
CA LYS A 427 -62.73 10.88 -84.99
C LYS A 427 -62.06 9.73 -84.21
N ARG A 428 -61.44 8.77 -84.92
CA ARG A 428 -60.63 7.70 -84.33
C ARG A 428 -59.40 8.21 -83.58
N ALA A 429 -58.73 9.25 -84.07
CA ALA A 429 -57.60 9.88 -83.39
C ALA A 429 -58.05 10.59 -82.11
N VAL A 430 -59.16 11.32 -82.14
CA VAL A 430 -59.77 11.97 -80.96
C VAL A 430 -60.21 10.93 -79.93
N GLU A 431 -60.78 9.80 -80.34
CA GLU A 431 -61.09 8.68 -79.43
C GLU A 431 -59.82 8.06 -78.82
N LYS A 432 -58.77 7.84 -79.61
CA LYS A 432 -57.46 7.40 -79.11
C LYS A 432 -56.85 8.42 -78.15
N TYR A 433 -56.86 9.71 -78.48
CA TYR A 433 -56.35 10.78 -77.62
C TYR A 433 -57.14 10.89 -76.32
N LYS A 434 -58.47 10.74 -76.33
CA LYS A 434 -59.27 10.66 -75.10
C LYS A 434 -58.89 9.44 -74.25
N GLN A 435 -58.68 8.28 -74.87
CA GLN A 435 -58.22 7.08 -74.15
C GLN A 435 -56.78 7.22 -73.62
N GLU A 436 -55.91 7.94 -74.33
CA GLU A 436 -54.55 8.26 -73.91
C GLU A 436 -54.55 9.29 -72.78
N GLU A 437 -55.36 10.34 -72.86
CA GLU A 437 -55.57 11.33 -71.80
C GLU A 437 -56.15 10.67 -70.53
N GLU A 438 -57.11 9.76 -70.65
CA GLU A 438 -57.58 8.95 -69.53
C GLU A 438 -56.47 8.07 -68.93
N LYS A 439 -55.63 7.43 -69.76
CA LYS A 439 -54.50 6.62 -69.28
C LYS A 439 -53.43 7.49 -68.62
N GLU A 440 -53.16 8.67 -69.18
CA GLU A 440 -52.15 9.60 -68.68
C GLU A 440 -52.62 10.28 -67.38
N THR A 441 -53.89 10.67 -67.26
CA THR A 441 -54.48 11.18 -66.01
C THR A 441 -54.51 10.10 -64.93
N LYS A 442 -54.91 8.86 -65.24
CA LYS A 442 -54.83 7.71 -64.32
C LYS A 442 -53.38 7.41 -63.91
N SER A 443 -52.41 7.56 -64.83
CA SER A 443 -50.97 7.42 -64.54
C SER A 443 -50.45 8.56 -63.64
N LYS A 444 -50.79 9.82 -63.95
CA LYS A 444 -50.47 11.01 -63.15
C LYS A 444 -51.05 10.92 -61.73
N GLN A 445 -52.28 10.44 -61.58
CA GLN A 445 -52.91 10.16 -60.28
C GLN A 445 -52.17 9.08 -59.50
N LYS A 446 -51.86 7.93 -60.12
CA LYS A 446 -51.05 6.86 -59.50
C LYS A 446 -49.68 7.37 -59.06
N GLN A 447 -49.00 8.16 -59.89
CA GLN A 447 -47.74 8.79 -59.54
C GLN A 447 -47.89 9.83 -58.41
N SER A 448 -49.00 10.57 -58.34
CA SER A 448 -49.25 11.52 -57.24
C SER A 448 -49.44 10.79 -55.92
N HIS A 449 -50.30 9.77 -55.88
CA HIS A 449 -50.47 8.90 -54.72
C HIS A 449 -49.16 8.25 -54.28
N LEU A 450 -48.33 7.81 -55.23
CA LEU A 450 -47.02 7.23 -54.94
C LEU A 450 -46.06 8.27 -54.35
N ARG A 451 -46.01 9.50 -54.90
CA ARG A 451 -45.25 10.63 -54.34
C ARG A 451 -45.73 11.03 -52.94
N GLU A 452 -47.04 11.01 -52.70
CA GLU A 452 -47.65 11.31 -51.40
C GLU A 452 -47.33 10.21 -50.36
N SER A 453 -47.37 8.94 -50.78
CA SER A 453 -46.97 7.79 -49.95
C SER A 453 -45.49 7.88 -49.58
N TYR A 454 -44.60 8.10 -50.57
CA TYR A 454 -43.17 8.31 -50.31
C TYR A 454 -42.91 9.54 -49.45
N ARG A 455 -43.62 10.65 -49.64
CA ARG A 455 -43.54 11.84 -48.76
C ARG A 455 -43.94 11.49 -47.33
N GLY A 456 -45.01 10.72 -47.15
CA GLY A 456 -45.46 10.23 -45.83
C GLY A 456 -44.49 9.23 -45.18
N GLU A 457 -43.76 8.45 -45.98
CA GLU A 457 -42.69 7.58 -45.51
C GLU A 457 -41.44 8.37 -45.10
N ILE A 458 -41.00 9.34 -45.91
CA ILE A 458 -39.87 10.23 -45.59
C ILE A 458 -40.16 11.02 -44.31
N ILE A 459 -41.37 11.56 -44.14
CA ILE A 459 -41.78 12.25 -42.90
C ILE A 459 -41.76 11.28 -41.70
N ARG A 460 -42.25 10.04 -41.86
CA ARG A 460 -42.16 9.02 -40.81
C ARG A 460 -40.72 8.65 -40.45
N GLN A 461 -39.85 8.44 -41.44
CA GLN A 461 -38.42 8.18 -41.22
C GLN A 461 -37.70 9.35 -40.55
N MET A 462 -38.01 10.59 -40.94
CA MET A 462 -37.45 11.79 -40.34
C MET A 462 -37.87 11.91 -38.87
N ASN A 463 -39.16 11.72 -38.57
CA ASN A 463 -39.68 11.73 -37.20
C ASN A 463 -39.07 10.61 -36.35
N GLN A 464 -38.94 9.38 -36.88
CA GLN A 464 -38.31 8.25 -36.19
C GLN A 464 -36.82 8.52 -35.92
N LYS A 465 -36.08 9.06 -36.90
CA LYS A 465 -34.66 9.42 -36.75
C LYS A 465 -34.46 10.56 -35.75
N GLU A 466 -35.38 11.52 -35.71
CA GLU A 466 -35.37 12.60 -34.72
C GLU A 466 -35.69 12.07 -33.31
N GLN A 467 -36.70 11.20 -33.17
CA GLN A 467 -37.02 10.52 -31.90
C GLN A 467 -35.83 9.72 -31.38
N ALA A 468 -35.24 8.85 -32.22
CA ALA A 468 -34.05 8.07 -31.87
C ALA A 468 -32.86 8.96 -31.46
N ARG A 469 -32.65 10.10 -32.13
CA ARG A 469 -31.64 11.09 -31.73
C ARG A 469 -31.96 11.71 -30.36
N ARG A 470 -33.21 12.13 -30.10
CA ARG A 470 -33.61 12.67 -28.79
C ARG A 470 -33.49 11.63 -27.67
N GLU A 471 -33.73 10.36 -27.98
CA GLU A 471 -33.56 9.24 -27.04
C GLU A 471 -32.10 8.98 -26.73
N LEU A 472 -31.22 8.97 -27.75
CA LEU A 472 -29.77 8.90 -27.57
C LEU A 472 -29.26 10.07 -26.69
N GLU A 473 -29.68 11.31 -26.99
CA GLU A 473 -29.31 12.49 -26.20
C GLU A 473 -29.88 12.47 -24.77
N ARG A 474 -31.02 11.81 -24.54
CA ARG A 474 -31.58 11.58 -23.19
C ARG A 474 -30.81 10.50 -22.44
N ASN A 475 -30.44 9.41 -23.11
CA ASN A 475 -29.68 8.32 -22.51
C ASN A 475 -28.27 8.78 -22.15
N PHE A 476 -27.57 9.46 -23.06
CA PHE A 476 -26.26 10.07 -22.78
C PHE A 476 -26.34 11.07 -21.60
N ARG A 477 -27.39 11.89 -21.51
CA ARG A 477 -27.61 12.78 -20.36
C ARG A 477 -27.87 12.03 -19.05
N LYS A 478 -28.64 10.94 -19.08
CA LYS A 478 -28.89 10.08 -17.91
C LYS A 478 -27.62 9.36 -17.46
N GLU A 479 -26.85 8.80 -18.40
CA GLU A 479 -25.56 8.14 -18.14
C GLU A 479 -24.56 9.12 -17.55
N HIS A 480 -24.42 10.32 -18.14
CA HIS A 480 -23.56 11.37 -17.62
C HIS A 480 -23.98 11.83 -16.21
N ALA A 481 -25.28 11.98 -15.95
CA ALA A 481 -25.79 12.29 -14.61
C ALA A 481 -25.50 11.16 -13.61
N ALA A 482 -25.70 9.91 -13.99
CA ALA A 482 -25.40 8.74 -13.16
C ALA A 482 -23.89 8.64 -12.86
N LEU A 483 -23.02 8.89 -13.84
CA LEU A 483 -21.56 8.96 -13.65
C LEU A 483 -21.18 10.08 -12.68
N GLN A 484 -21.76 11.27 -12.80
CA GLN A 484 -21.53 12.36 -11.84
C GLN A 484 -22.02 12.00 -10.43
N GLU A 485 -23.16 11.32 -10.29
CA GLU A 485 -23.61 10.81 -8.99
C GLU A 485 -22.65 9.78 -8.40
N LEU A 486 -22.13 8.85 -9.21
CA LEU A 486 -21.17 7.84 -8.76
C LEU A 486 -19.85 8.50 -8.29
N VAL A 487 -19.36 9.51 -9.01
CA VAL A 487 -18.19 10.30 -8.59
C VAL A 487 -18.47 11.04 -7.27
N LYS A 488 -19.62 11.71 -7.14
CA LYS A 488 -20.02 12.37 -5.88
C LYS A 488 -20.14 11.39 -4.72
N LYS A 489 -20.73 10.21 -4.94
CA LYS A 489 -20.83 9.12 -3.94
C LYS A 489 -19.45 8.60 -3.54
N ARG A 490 -18.50 8.44 -4.48
CA ARG A 490 -17.09 8.09 -4.19
C ARG A 490 -16.39 9.18 -3.37
N GLU A 491 -16.51 10.45 -3.77
CA GLU A 491 -15.91 11.57 -3.03
C GLU A 491 -16.44 11.67 -1.59
N LEU A 492 -17.75 11.53 -1.39
CA LEU A 492 -18.37 11.56 -0.07
C LEU A 492 -17.88 10.38 0.79
N ALA A 493 -17.80 9.18 0.21
CA ALA A 493 -17.22 8.01 0.88
C ALA A 493 -15.76 8.28 1.31
N VAL A 494 -14.90 8.74 0.40
CA VAL A 494 -13.49 9.09 0.70
C VAL A 494 -13.40 10.17 1.79
N LYS A 495 -14.20 11.24 1.70
CA LYS A 495 -14.25 12.34 2.68
C LYS A 495 -14.68 11.84 4.07
N THR A 496 -15.67 10.94 4.15
CA THR A 496 -16.11 10.34 5.43
C THR A 496 -15.07 9.38 6.01
N THR A 497 -14.42 8.54 5.20
CA THR A 497 -13.32 7.66 5.67
C THR A 497 -12.16 8.47 6.25
N ILE A 498 -11.74 9.55 5.57
CA ILE A 498 -10.66 10.43 6.06
C ILE A 498 -11.09 11.14 7.36
N SER A 499 -12.31 11.66 7.42
CA SER A 499 -12.84 12.32 8.63
C SER A 499 -12.94 11.36 9.81
N ASN A 500 -13.35 10.12 9.58
CA ASN A 500 -13.38 9.08 10.62
C ASN A 500 -11.97 8.75 11.14
N LYS A 501 -10.95 8.70 10.26
CA LYS A 501 -9.56 8.50 10.69
C LYS A 501 -9.02 9.65 11.54
N ILE A 502 -9.35 10.90 11.18
CA ILE A 502 -9.02 12.07 12.00
C ILE A 502 -9.76 12.03 13.35
N LYS A 503 -11.03 11.59 13.37
CA LYS A 503 -11.80 11.40 14.62
C LYS A 503 -11.16 10.34 15.53
N ILE A 504 -10.77 9.20 14.97
CA ILE A 504 -10.04 8.15 15.70
C ILE A 504 -8.72 8.70 16.27
N MET A 505 -7.99 9.56 15.54
CA MET A 505 -6.80 10.23 16.08
C MET A 505 -7.10 11.17 17.25
N LYS A 506 -8.20 11.95 17.18
CA LYS A 506 -8.66 12.83 18.26
C LYS A 506 -9.06 12.04 19.51
N GLU A 507 -9.71 10.90 19.33
CA GLU A 507 -10.06 9.97 20.42
C GLU A 507 -8.81 9.30 21.04
N SER A 508 -7.73 9.12 20.27
CA SER A 508 -6.51 8.40 20.67
C SER A 508 -5.49 9.22 21.49
N LYS A 509 -5.93 10.18 22.32
CA LYS A 509 -5.07 11.03 23.18
C LYS A 509 -3.85 11.68 22.46
N VAL A 510 -3.94 11.92 21.16
CA VAL A 510 -2.86 12.55 20.38
C VAL A 510 -2.86 14.06 20.65
N PRO A 511 -1.70 14.72 20.86
CA PRO A 511 -1.67 16.18 21.04
C PRO A 511 -2.20 16.93 19.81
N ASP A 512 -3.14 17.85 20.03
CA ASP A 512 -3.87 18.59 18.99
C ASP A 512 -2.99 19.25 17.92
N ARG A 513 -1.75 19.62 18.27
CA ARG A 513 -0.77 20.18 17.33
C ARG A 513 -0.58 19.26 16.11
N PHE A 514 -0.31 17.97 16.35
CA PHE A 514 -0.10 17.00 15.28
C PHE A 514 -1.37 16.75 14.47
N ILE A 515 -2.54 16.82 15.10
CA ILE A 515 -3.83 16.64 14.43
C ILE A 515 -4.09 17.82 13.48
N LYS A 516 -3.83 19.06 13.91
CA LYS A 516 -3.93 20.26 13.07
C LYS A 516 -2.93 20.24 11.91
N ASP A 517 -1.70 19.76 12.14
CA ASP A 517 -0.71 19.59 11.06
C ASP A 517 -1.13 18.54 10.03
N VAL A 518 -1.73 17.42 10.48
CA VAL A 518 -2.34 16.40 9.59
C VAL A 518 -3.52 16.99 8.80
N GLU A 519 -4.44 17.71 9.45
CA GLU A 519 -5.56 18.38 8.78
C GLU A 519 -5.08 19.40 7.73
N ARG A 520 -4.02 20.16 8.03
CA ARG A 520 -3.40 21.10 7.09
C ARG A 520 -2.79 20.40 5.88
N GLN A 521 -2.00 19.34 6.08
CA GLN A 521 -1.40 18.57 4.99
C GLN A 521 -2.47 17.89 4.11
N LEU A 522 -3.55 17.39 4.72
CA LEU A 522 -4.69 16.82 4.00
C LEU A 522 -5.50 17.83 3.19
N ASN A 523 -5.53 19.10 3.61
CA ASN A 523 -6.21 20.16 2.86
C ASN A 523 -5.35 20.69 1.71
N LEU A 524 -4.02 20.71 1.84
CA LEU A 524 -3.12 21.02 0.72
C LEU A 524 -3.29 20.02 -0.43
N ILE A 525 -3.37 18.71 -0.13
CA ILE A 525 -3.60 17.63 -1.11
C ILE A 525 -4.98 17.69 -1.80
N LYS A 526 -5.89 18.55 -1.36
CA LYS A 526 -7.19 18.80 -2.04
C LYS A 526 -7.17 20.03 -2.95
N GLY A 527 -6.10 20.84 -2.88
CA GLY A 527 -5.92 22.04 -3.70
C GLY A 527 -5.12 21.80 -4.98
N ASP A 528 -4.33 20.71 -5.01
CA ASP A 528 -3.64 20.16 -6.17
C ASP A 528 -4.51 19.09 -6.88
#